data_AF-A0A2W5XI22-F1
#
_entry.id   AF-A0A2W5XI22-F1
#
_cell.length_a   1.000
_cell.length_b   1.000
_cell.length_c   1.000
_cell.angle_alpha   90.00
_cell.angle_beta   90.00
_cell.angle_gamma   90.00
#
_symmetry.space_group_name_H-M   'P 1'
#
loop_
_entity.id
_entity.type
_entity.pdbx_description
1 polymer ?
#
loop_
_entity_poly.entity_id
_entity_poly.type
_entity_poly.pdbx_seq_one_letter_code
_entity_poly.pdbx_strand_id
1 'polypeptide(L)'
;MDLLGKLMSGGQGAGLEDFTQRYNQGAPQDGITDAEAVSHYQQVAPQLPADVYQQSAQEAFSRLSPDQRAQFGQQLQQSANQQGVELPGYSGQPESLQDPGSLAQIATGLHQQQPGLLAQLLGAGGMGGAGAQAGTGANLGSGGGLLGGGIGRAVLGGIAAMAVQKLMTRR
;
A
#
# COMPACT_ATOMS: atom_id res chain seq x y z
N MET A 1 -23.52 4.34 -31.04
CA MET A 1 -23.69 4.59 -29.59
C MET A 1 -22.53 3.92 -28.84
N ASP A 2 -21.29 4.38 -29.04
CA ASP A 2 -20.09 3.67 -28.50
C ASP A 2 -18.96 4.63 -28.04
N LEU A 3 -19.35 5.84 -27.64
CA LEU A 3 -18.44 6.83 -27.05
C LEU A 3 -18.56 6.91 -25.53
N LEU A 4 -19.68 6.45 -24.95
CA LEU A 4 -19.88 6.41 -23.50
C LEU A 4 -19.20 5.20 -22.84
N GLY A 5 -19.07 4.06 -23.52
CA GLY A 5 -18.39 2.87 -22.97
C GLY A 5 -16.86 3.01 -22.91
N LYS A 6 -16.27 3.76 -23.86
CA LYS A 6 -14.82 3.96 -23.95
C LYS A 6 -14.31 5.07 -23.02
N LEU A 7 -15.17 6.02 -22.66
CA LEU A 7 -14.84 7.05 -21.67
C LEU A 7 -14.82 6.52 -20.22
N MET A 8 -15.57 5.45 -19.94
CA MET A 8 -15.50 4.77 -18.62
C MET A 8 -14.32 3.79 -18.51
N SER A 9 -13.81 3.26 -19.62
CA SER A 9 -12.67 2.33 -19.61
C SER A 9 -11.30 3.02 -19.77
N GLY A 10 -11.24 4.27 -20.25
CA GLY A 10 -10.00 5.01 -20.47
C GLY A 10 -9.44 5.76 -19.26
N GLY A 11 -10.18 5.84 -18.15
CA GLY A 11 -9.76 6.61 -16.96
C GLY A 11 -8.86 5.86 -15.97
N GLN A 12 -8.74 4.54 -16.08
CA GLN A 12 -8.11 3.70 -15.06
C GLN A 12 -6.59 3.51 -15.27
N GLY A 13 -6.13 3.44 -16.53
CA GLY A 13 -4.69 3.36 -16.85
C GLY A 13 -3.99 4.72 -16.73
N ALA A 14 -4.60 5.76 -17.29
CA ALA A 14 -4.04 7.12 -17.28
C ALA A 14 -3.80 7.66 -15.85
N GLY A 15 -4.71 7.37 -14.91
CA GLY A 15 -4.55 7.78 -13.50
C GLY A 15 -3.40 7.07 -12.79
N LEU A 16 -3.11 5.81 -13.14
CA LEU A 16 -2.05 5.01 -12.52
C LEU A 16 -0.66 5.38 -13.06
N GLU A 17 -0.60 5.70 -14.36
CA GLU A 17 0.57 6.27 -15.03
C GLU A 17 0.92 7.64 -14.43
N ASP A 18 -0.07 8.53 -14.31
CA ASP A 18 0.08 9.85 -13.71
C ASP A 18 0.47 9.78 -12.22
N PHE A 19 -0.13 8.86 -11.47
CA PHE A 19 0.26 8.56 -10.07
C PHE A 19 1.73 8.15 -9.98
N THR A 20 2.17 7.19 -10.80
CA THR A 20 3.56 6.70 -10.77
C THR A 20 4.54 7.80 -11.15
N GLN A 21 4.16 8.63 -12.12
CA GLN A 21 4.94 9.78 -12.56
C GLN A 21 5.06 10.84 -11.47
N ARG A 22 3.96 11.18 -10.78
CA ARG A 22 3.95 12.10 -9.62
C ARG A 22 4.78 11.56 -8.45
N TYR A 23 4.69 10.26 -8.19
CA TYR A 23 5.50 9.57 -7.16
C TYR A 23 7.00 9.63 -7.45
N ASN A 24 7.39 9.67 -8.72
CA ASN A 24 8.78 9.73 -9.15
C ASN A 24 9.31 11.18 -9.21
N GLN A 25 8.47 12.14 -9.60
CA GLN A 25 8.85 13.55 -9.75
C GLN A 25 8.98 14.33 -8.43
N GLY A 26 8.45 13.83 -7.32
CA GLY A 26 8.49 14.49 -6.02
C GLY A 26 8.48 13.53 -4.83
N ALA A 27 8.46 14.08 -3.60
CA ALA A 27 8.27 13.24 -2.41
C ALA A 27 6.86 12.62 -2.45
N PRO A 28 6.68 11.36 -1.99
CA PRO A 28 5.38 10.68 -1.97
C PRO A 28 4.25 11.50 -1.36
N GLN A 29 4.59 12.36 -0.38
CA GLN A 29 3.65 13.22 0.32
C GLN A 29 3.24 14.52 -0.41
N ASP A 30 3.96 14.96 -1.44
CA ASP A 30 3.73 16.27 -2.10
C ASP A 30 2.72 16.20 -3.26
N GLY A 31 2.48 15.02 -3.83
CA GLY A 31 1.64 14.87 -5.03
C GLY A 31 0.62 13.74 -5.00
N ILE A 32 0.62 12.92 -3.94
CA ILE A 32 -0.21 11.73 -3.81
C ILE A 32 -0.83 11.72 -2.42
N THR A 33 -2.16 11.63 -2.36
CA THR A 33 -2.83 11.43 -1.08
C THR A 33 -2.69 9.98 -0.62
N ASP A 34 -2.63 9.82 0.70
CA ASP A 34 -2.71 8.52 1.39
C ASP A 34 -3.85 7.63 0.88
N ALA A 35 -4.99 8.22 0.56
CA ALA A 35 -6.17 7.50 0.06
C ALA A 35 -6.00 7.04 -1.39
N GLU A 36 -5.41 7.88 -2.26
CA GLU A 36 -5.06 7.50 -3.63
C GLU A 36 -4.04 6.36 -3.63
N ALA A 37 -3.00 6.45 -2.81
CA ALA A 37 -1.97 5.42 -2.64
C ALA A 37 -2.57 4.04 -2.30
N VAL A 38 -3.47 3.99 -1.32
CA VAL A 38 -4.16 2.74 -0.92
C VAL A 38 -5.08 2.22 -2.03
N SER A 39 -5.84 3.10 -2.68
CA SER A 39 -6.76 2.73 -3.75
C SER A 39 -6.02 2.09 -4.94
N HIS A 40 -4.96 2.75 -5.42
CA HIS A 40 -4.14 2.22 -6.51
C HIS A 40 -3.42 0.93 -6.10
N TYR A 41 -2.94 0.83 -4.86
CA TYR A 41 -2.38 -0.41 -4.35
C TYR A 41 -3.39 -1.57 -4.39
N GLN A 42 -4.63 -1.37 -3.94
CA GLN A 42 -5.66 -2.42 -3.96
C GLN A 42 -6.04 -2.84 -5.39
N GLN A 43 -5.96 -1.93 -6.35
CA GLN A 43 -6.21 -2.21 -7.77
C GLN A 43 -5.08 -3.01 -8.41
N VAL A 44 -3.83 -2.62 -8.13
CA VAL A 44 -2.66 -3.19 -8.80
C VAL A 44 -2.17 -4.45 -8.11
N ALA A 45 -2.08 -4.46 -6.78
CA ALA A 45 -1.45 -5.53 -6.02
C ALA A 45 -1.95 -6.94 -6.41
N PRO A 46 -3.26 -7.21 -6.53
CA PRO A 46 -3.76 -8.54 -6.91
C PRO A 46 -3.34 -9.01 -8.31
N GLN A 47 -2.92 -8.09 -9.18
CA GLN A 47 -2.50 -8.36 -10.55
C GLN A 47 -0.98 -8.55 -10.66
N LEU A 48 -0.23 -8.31 -9.58
CA LEU A 48 1.23 -8.38 -9.59
C LEU A 48 1.74 -9.81 -9.41
N PRO A 49 2.72 -10.25 -10.21
CA PRO A 49 3.51 -11.43 -9.89
C PRO A 49 4.26 -11.24 -8.56
N ALA A 50 4.38 -12.31 -7.76
CA ALA A 50 5.05 -12.25 -6.45
C ALA A 50 6.48 -11.69 -6.51
N ASP A 51 7.26 -12.02 -7.55
CA ASP A 51 8.61 -11.48 -7.76
C ASP A 51 8.61 -9.95 -7.96
N VAL A 52 7.67 -9.44 -8.76
CA VAL A 52 7.53 -8.00 -9.01
C VAL A 52 7.08 -7.28 -7.75
N TYR A 53 6.11 -7.85 -7.04
CA TYR A 53 5.63 -7.33 -5.77
C TYR A 53 6.75 -7.23 -4.74
N GLN A 54 7.55 -8.30 -4.58
CA GLN A 54 8.66 -8.34 -3.63
C GLN A 54 9.71 -7.28 -3.93
N GLN A 55 10.14 -7.16 -5.19
CA GLN A 55 11.12 -6.15 -5.59
C GLN A 55 10.59 -4.73 -5.34
N SER A 56 9.34 -4.47 -5.72
CA SER A 56 8.70 -3.17 -5.49
C SER A 56 8.57 -2.82 -4.01
N ALA A 57 8.22 -3.81 -3.18
CA ALA A 57 8.18 -3.65 -1.73
C ALA A 57 9.55 -3.37 -1.14
N GLN A 58 10.57 -4.12 -1.55
CA GLN A 58 11.93 -3.89 -1.11
C GLN A 58 12.40 -2.47 -1.45
N GLU A 59 12.13 -1.99 -2.66
CA GLU A 59 12.48 -0.63 -3.08
C GLU A 59 11.70 0.43 -2.30
N ALA A 60 10.41 0.23 -2.08
CA ALA A 60 9.58 1.13 -1.27
C ALA A 60 10.09 1.22 0.18
N PHE A 61 10.41 0.09 0.81
CA PHE A 61 11.00 0.06 2.16
C PHE A 61 12.42 0.63 2.20
N SER A 62 13.19 0.49 1.13
CA SER A 62 14.54 1.05 1.03
C SER A 62 14.54 2.58 0.97
N ARG A 63 13.45 3.18 0.48
CA ARG A 63 13.25 4.64 0.48
C ARG A 63 12.91 5.21 1.87
N LEU A 64 12.45 4.37 2.79
CA LEU A 64 12.18 4.79 4.16
C LEU A 64 13.46 4.91 4.99
N SER A 65 13.47 5.84 5.94
CA SER A 65 14.51 5.91 6.97
C SER A 65 14.46 4.69 7.90
N PRO A 66 15.57 4.29 8.54
CA PRO A 66 15.59 3.19 9.50
C PRO A 66 14.52 3.33 10.61
N ASP A 67 14.33 4.53 11.15
CA ASP A 67 13.29 4.82 12.15
C ASP A 67 11.87 4.59 11.62
N GLN A 68 11.61 4.99 10.37
CA GLN A 68 10.30 4.79 9.74
C GLN A 68 10.03 3.30 9.49
N ARG A 69 11.05 2.53 9.11
CA ARG A 69 10.94 1.06 8.99
C ARG A 69 10.67 0.41 10.34
N ALA A 70 11.39 0.81 11.39
CA ALA A 70 11.16 0.31 12.74
C ALA A 70 9.73 0.57 13.21
N GLN A 71 9.22 1.79 13.00
CA GLN A 71 7.84 2.16 13.32
C GLN A 71 6.83 1.33 12.52
N PHE A 72 7.05 1.19 11.21
CA PHE A 72 6.20 0.37 10.34
C PHE A 72 6.17 -1.09 10.81
N GLY A 73 7.33 -1.68 11.08
CA GLY A 73 7.47 -3.05 11.51
C GLY A 73 6.78 -3.32 12.85
N GLN A 74 6.94 -2.41 13.82
CA GLN A 74 6.24 -2.48 15.11
C GLN A 74 4.71 -2.42 14.93
N GLN A 75 4.21 -1.49 14.10
CA GLN A 75 2.79 -1.37 13.83
C GLN A 75 2.25 -2.63 13.12
N LEU A 76 2.96 -3.14 12.12
CA LEU A 76 2.59 -4.36 11.41
C LEU A 76 2.51 -5.56 12.35
N GLN A 77 3.51 -5.74 13.22
CA GLN A 77 3.52 -6.81 14.22
C GLN A 77 2.36 -6.67 15.21
N GLN A 78 2.11 -5.46 15.71
CA GLN A 78 1.02 -5.20 16.65
C GLN A 78 -0.34 -5.48 16.00
N SER A 79 -0.55 -5.06 14.74
CA SER A 79 -1.75 -5.36 13.99
C SER A 79 -1.93 -6.84 13.70
N ALA A 80 -0.85 -7.54 13.32
CA ALA A 80 -0.87 -8.97 13.05
C ALA A 80 -1.26 -9.76 14.30
N ASN A 81 -0.66 -9.45 15.45
CA ASN A 81 -1.04 -10.04 16.74
C ASN A 81 -2.50 -9.76 17.13
N GLN A 82 -2.98 -8.54 16.92
CA GLN A 82 -4.38 -8.18 17.22
C GLN A 82 -5.38 -8.93 16.32
N GLN A 83 -5.04 -9.15 15.06
CA GLN A 83 -5.89 -9.84 14.10
C GLN A 83 -5.68 -11.37 14.11
N GLY A 84 -4.74 -11.88 14.91
CA GLY A 84 -4.39 -13.31 14.94
C GLY A 84 -3.76 -13.80 13.63
N VAL A 85 -3.08 -12.92 12.90
CA VAL A 85 -2.42 -13.21 11.62
C VAL A 85 -0.95 -13.50 11.86
N GLU A 86 -0.46 -14.62 11.33
CA GLU A 86 0.96 -14.95 11.38
C GLU A 86 1.73 -14.19 10.29
N LEU A 87 2.86 -13.57 10.65
CA LEU A 87 3.74 -12.89 9.70
C LEU A 87 4.69 -13.90 9.04
N PRO A 88 4.52 -14.22 7.74
CA PRO A 88 5.38 -15.19 7.06
C PRO A 88 6.82 -14.68 6.97
N GLY A 89 7.79 -15.51 7.35
CA GLY A 89 9.21 -15.14 7.35
C GLY A 89 9.63 -14.25 8.53
N TYR A 90 8.71 -13.89 9.44
CA TYR A 90 9.07 -13.20 10.66
C TYR A 90 9.73 -14.16 11.65
N SER A 91 11.00 -13.91 11.97
CA SER A 91 11.79 -14.77 12.87
C SER A 91 11.65 -14.44 14.36
N GLY A 92 10.74 -13.51 14.71
CA GLY A 92 10.61 -12.99 16.08
C GLY A 92 11.65 -11.91 16.43
N GLN A 93 12.56 -11.60 15.50
CA GLN A 93 13.63 -10.63 15.73
C GLN A 93 13.21 -9.22 15.27
N PRO A 94 13.42 -8.19 16.10
CA PRO A 94 13.07 -6.82 15.73
C PRO A 94 13.90 -6.30 14.55
N GLU A 95 15.08 -6.84 14.30
CA GLU A 95 15.92 -6.51 13.15
C GLU A 95 15.26 -6.88 11.81
N SER A 96 14.56 -8.02 11.76
CA SER A 96 13.79 -8.43 10.56
C SER A 96 12.63 -7.47 10.24
N LEU A 97 12.15 -6.72 11.24
CA LEU A 97 11.11 -5.70 11.07
C LEU A 97 11.68 -4.32 10.72
N GLN A 98 13.00 -4.18 10.67
CA GLN A 98 13.71 -2.94 10.32
C GLN A 98 14.44 -3.07 8.98
N ASP A 99 14.76 -4.30 8.57
CA ASP A 99 15.41 -4.60 7.31
C ASP A 99 14.43 -4.50 6.12
N PRO A 100 14.73 -3.73 5.07
CA PRO A 100 13.83 -3.55 3.94
C PRO A 100 13.61 -4.84 3.13
N GLY A 101 14.60 -5.75 3.09
CA GLY A 101 14.47 -7.03 2.40
C GLY A 101 13.54 -7.98 3.16
N SER A 102 13.71 -8.06 4.48
CA SER A 102 12.89 -8.87 5.38
C SER A 102 11.45 -8.37 5.41
N LEU A 103 11.23 -7.05 5.49
CA LEU A 103 9.89 -6.45 5.38
C LEU A 103 9.23 -6.75 4.03
N ALA A 104 10.00 -6.72 2.94
CA ALA A 104 9.49 -7.10 1.62
C ALA A 104 9.09 -8.57 1.54
N GLN A 105 9.87 -9.48 2.14
CA GLN A 105 9.53 -10.90 2.21
C GLN A 105 8.25 -11.14 3.01
N ILE A 106 8.12 -10.51 4.18
CA ILE A 106 6.91 -10.58 5.01
C ILE A 106 5.70 -10.04 4.24
N ALA A 107 5.82 -8.85 3.65
CA ALA A 107 4.76 -8.25 2.84
C ALA A 107 4.36 -9.13 1.65
N THR A 108 5.33 -9.77 1.00
CA THR A 108 5.09 -10.67 -0.15
C THR A 108 4.42 -11.97 0.32
N GLY A 109 4.84 -12.54 1.45
CA GLY A 109 4.19 -13.72 2.01
C GLY A 109 2.74 -13.45 2.40
N LEU A 110 2.46 -12.30 3.02
CA LEU A 110 1.10 -11.86 3.33
C LEU A 110 0.26 -11.67 2.06
N HIS A 111 0.86 -11.07 1.03
CA HIS A 111 0.22 -10.90 -0.27
C HIS A 111 -0.11 -12.25 -0.94
N GLN A 112 0.81 -13.22 -0.87
CA GLN A 112 0.59 -14.57 -1.39
C GLN A 112 -0.48 -15.34 -0.62
N GLN A 113 -0.59 -15.14 0.69
CA GLN A 113 -1.67 -15.71 1.50
C GLN A 113 -3.02 -15.09 1.11
N GLN A 114 -3.10 -13.77 1.13
CA GLN A 114 -4.29 -13.04 0.75
C GLN A 114 -3.92 -11.64 0.19
N PRO A 115 -4.19 -11.37 -1.09
CA PRO A 115 -3.94 -10.05 -1.65
C PRO A 115 -4.79 -9.01 -0.92
N GLY A 116 -4.15 -7.96 -0.41
CA GLY A 116 -4.80 -6.92 0.41
C GLY A 116 -4.72 -7.14 1.92
N LEU A 117 -4.28 -8.31 2.41
CA LEU A 117 -4.10 -8.57 3.84
C LEU A 117 -3.14 -7.58 4.50
N LEU A 118 -2.03 -7.23 3.83
CA LEU A 118 -1.11 -6.20 4.31
C LEU A 118 -1.82 -4.87 4.55
N ALA A 119 -2.68 -4.44 3.61
CA ALA A 119 -3.46 -3.22 3.77
C ALA A 119 -4.47 -3.35 4.92
N GLN A 120 -5.10 -4.52 5.09
CA GLN A 120 -6.01 -4.80 6.19
C GLN A 120 -5.32 -4.74 7.57
N LEU A 121 -4.12 -5.32 7.69
CA LEU A 121 -3.29 -5.23 8.89
C LEU A 121 -2.94 -3.78 9.22
N LEU A 122 -2.62 -2.98 8.21
CA LEU A 122 -2.28 -1.58 8.39
C LEU A 122 -3.48 -0.65 8.65
N GLY A 123 -4.69 -1.21 8.75
CA GLY A 123 -5.94 -0.46 8.91
C GLY A 123 -6.45 0.21 7.63
N ALA A 124 -5.80 -0.04 6.49
CA ALA A 124 -6.21 0.41 5.16
C ALA A 124 -7.25 -0.52 4.49
N GLY A 125 -7.40 -1.77 4.96
CA GLY A 125 -8.42 -2.71 4.50
C GLY A 125 -9.83 -2.44 5.05
N GLY A 126 -10.00 -1.44 5.91
CA GLY A 126 -11.30 -1.06 6.49
C GLY A 126 -12.16 -0.15 5.61
N MET A 127 -11.66 0.33 4.46
CA MET A 127 -12.43 1.20 3.57
C MET A 127 -13.19 0.44 2.46
N GLY A 128 -13.46 -0.86 2.68
CA GLY A 128 -14.18 -1.72 1.73
C GLY A 128 -15.19 -2.68 2.34
N GLY A 129 -15.35 -2.75 3.67
CA GLY A 129 -16.26 -3.72 4.28
C GLY A 129 -16.39 -3.61 5.79
N ALA A 130 -17.10 -2.59 6.28
CA ALA A 130 -17.84 -2.51 7.55
C ALA A 130 -18.17 -1.04 7.85
N GLY A 131 -18.90 -0.37 6.96
CA GLY A 131 -19.23 1.05 7.15
C GLY A 131 -19.39 1.89 5.89
N ALA A 132 -19.65 1.29 4.73
CA ALA A 132 -20.33 2.00 3.64
C ALA A 132 -21.79 2.27 4.06
N GLN A 133 -21.98 3.00 5.15
CA GLN A 133 -23.17 3.81 5.34
C GLN A 133 -22.97 5.02 4.42
N ALA A 134 -23.31 4.76 3.15
CA ALA A 134 -23.82 5.79 2.27
C ALA A 134 -24.92 6.53 3.05
N GLY A 135 -24.70 7.81 3.28
CA GLY A 135 -25.58 8.64 4.09
C GLY A 135 -25.02 8.83 5.48
N THR A 136 -24.34 9.94 5.72
CA THR A 136 -24.90 11.08 6.45
C THR A 136 -23.80 12.13 6.46
N GLY A 137 -24.14 13.38 6.14
CA GLY A 137 -23.26 14.50 6.42
C GLY A 137 -22.87 14.46 7.90
N ALA A 138 -21.63 14.10 8.17
CA ALA A 138 -21.03 14.15 9.50
C ALA A 138 -19.59 14.59 9.31
N ASN A 139 -19.39 15.90 9.50
CA ASN A 139 -18.19 16.48 10.09
C ASN A 139 -16.89 15.73 9.76
N LEU A 140 -16.19 16.18 8.72
CA LEU A 140 -14.72 16.11 8.66
C LEU A 140 -14.10 17.05 9.71
N GLY A 141 -14.63 16.99 10.94
CA GLY A 141 -14.00 17.57 12.11
C GLY A 141 -12.68 16.86 12.32
N SER A 142 -11.59 17.58 12.07
CA SER A 142 -10.55 17.80 13.07
C SER A 142 -10.68 16.89 14.30
N GLY A 143 -10.08 15.69 14.22
CA GLY A 143 -10.28 14.65 15.22
C GLY A 143 -9.35 13.46 15.06
N GLY A 144 -8.03 13.70 15.21
CA GLY A 144 -7.10 12.74 15.81
C GLY A 144 -7.20 11.27 15.38
N GLY A 145 -6.99 10.99 14.10
CA GLY A 145 -6.74 9.64 13.57
C GLY A 145 -5.31 9.49 13.04
N LEU A 146 -4.34 10.19 13.63
CA LEU A 146 -2.89 10.11 13.35
C LEU A 146 -2.26 8.77 13.80
N LEU A 147 -3.06 7.82 14.31
CA LEU A 147 -2.60 6.58 14.93
C LEU A 147 -2.46 5.39 13.96
N GLY A 148 -2.72 5.61 12.66
CA GLY A 148 -2.37 4.70 11.57
C GLY A 148 -1.48 5.43 10.57
N GLY A 149 -0.24 5.70 10.99
CA GLY A 149 0.63 6.75 10.44
C GLY A 149 0.85 6.68 8.93
N GLY A 150 1.00 7.87 8.32
CA GLY A 150 1.20 8.03 6.87
C GLY A 150 2.33 7.17 6.27
N ILE A 151 3.28 6.70 7.09
CA ILE A 151 4.32 5.75 6.68
C ILE A 151 3.71 4.48 6.09
N GLY A 152 2.67 3.92 6.73
CA GLY A 152 2.06 2.69 6.26
C GLY A 152 1.40 2.84 4.88
N ARG A 153 0.68 3.94 4.69
CA ARG A 153 0.00 4.23 3.41
C ARG A 153 1.00 4.65 2.33
N ALA A 154 2.05 5.38 2.69
CA ALA A 154 3.15 5.73 1.81
C ALA A 154 3.91 4.50 1.30
N VAL A 155 4.10 3.47 2.14
CA VAL A 155 4.67 2.18 1.71
C VAL A 155 3.76 1.49 0.70
N LEU A 156 2.46 1.40 0.96
CA LEU A 156 1.51 0.77 0.04
C LEU A 156 1.48 1.49 -1.32
N GLY A 157 1.43 2.83 -1.30
CA GLY A 157 1.53 3.64 -2.51
C GLY A 157 2.85 3.47 -3.24
N GLY A 158 3.96 3.37 -2.49
CA GLY A 158 5.28 3.11 -3.04
C GLY A 158 5.39 1.75 -3.72
N ILE A 159 4.86 0.69 -3.09
CA ILE A 159 4.80 -0.65 -3.70
C ILE A 159 4.05 -0.59 -5.02
N ALA A 160 2.88 0.06 -5.03
CA ALA A 160 2.05 0.20 -6.23
C ALA A 160 2.78 0.96 -7.33
N ALA A 161 3.33 2.14 -7.03
CA ALA A 161 4.08 2.96 -7.99
C ALA A 161 5.26 2.20 -8.59
N MET A 162 6.08 1.57 -7.75
CA MET A 162 7.26 0.83 -8.19
C MET A 162 6.88 -0.40 -9.03
N ALA A 163 5.78 -1.08 -8.69
CA ALA A 163 5.32 -2.23 -9.44
C ALA A 163 4.78 -1.85 -10.82
N VAL A 164 3.98 -0.78 -10.90
CA VAL A 164 3.49 -0.22 -12.16
C VAL A 164 4.65 0.22 -13.04
N GLN A 165 5.62 0.94 -12.45
CA GLN A 165 6.83 1.36 -13.16
C GLN A 165 7.58 0.15 -13.74
N LYS A 166 7.76 -0.94 -12.97
CA LYS A 166 8.42 -2.16 -13.46
C LYS A 166 7.64 -2.84 -14.59
N LEU A 167 6.31 -2.83 -14.55
CA LEU A 167 5.47 -3.37 -15.62
C LEU A 167 5.58 -2.52 -16.90
N MET A 168 5.73 -1.21 -16.78
CA MET A 168 5.92 -0.28 -17.91
C MET A 168 7.30 -0.40 -18.54
N THR A 169 8.36 -0.44 -17.74
CA THR A 169 9.74 -0.57 -18.24
C THR A 169 10.01 -1.92 -18.91
N ARG A 170 9.19 -2.95 -18.65
CA ARG A 170 9.30 -4.28 -19.29
C ARG A 170 8.62 -4.38 -20.66
N ARG A 171 7.98 -3.33 -21.17
CA ARG A 171 7.43 -3.27 -22.54
C ARG A 171 8.40 -2.61 -23.51
#